data_AF-A0A0D2Y9M2-F1
#
_entry.id   AF-A0A0D2Y9M2-F1
#
_cell.length_a   1.000
_cell.length_b   1.000
_cell.length_c   1.000
_cell.angle_alpha   90.00
_cell.angle_beta   90.00
_cell.angle_gamma   90.00
#
_symmetry.space_group_name_H-M   'P 1'
#
loop_
_entity.id
_entity.type
_entity.pdbx_description
1 polymer ?
#
loop_
_entity_poly.entity_id
_entity_poly.type
_entity_poly.pdbx_seq_one_letter_code
_entity_poly.pdbx_strand_id
1 'polypeptide(L)'
;MSPPQGQATAVSQAQHSSISSSQGLRPESLSESQTEAAVRIYLDLLTELQNSASGESSASIAHRCIFLYTRYVFGSVPLCHEASLRATVGRFFEVEQHSPCEDALDIYRRALTCLSSENEYGAIEKLRSLTLLLALCAAVSYAVPESLLPTKHLTAPLFVKTTRELLHLYHDYDLEHPESSSLTIRMFLSSAIQTSTGTNGVAFHILNEAGLIAMRMRLYCEASLEGRDPIEQQILRNAFWQLYVCDKTVLVMGGRPVSIHETLFDTQLSLNPSSPSPVTLFEYGPELDGAEIEGRLLEGFHIIRRLWAMAARVIRGMESRSIGHTDKFTELYEEDMADLSNAYFEIVGLSAAPLSLAMRIIELAQDFFNVLETIPFLHLQAEGEQCL
;
A
#
# COMPACT_ATOMS: atom_id res chain seq x y z
N MET A 1 -37.79 -27.25 -65.24
CA MET A 1 -38.26 -28.59 -64.83
C MET A 1 -38.29 -28.63 -63.32
N SER A 2 -39.45 -28.98 -62.77
CA SER A 2 -39.76 -29.16 -61.34
C SER A 2 -39.20 -30.51 -60.80
N PRO A 3 -39.27 -30.77 -59.47
CA PRO A 3 -38.38 -31.63 -58.66
C PRO A 3 -38.89 -33.09 -58.50
N PRO A 4 -38.34 -33.91 -57.58
CA PRO A 4 -38.87 -34.02 -56.18
C PRO A 4 -37.74 -34.21 -55.11
N GLN A 5 -37.84 -33.65 -53.89
CA GLN A 5 -38.61 -34.07 -52.69
C GLN A 5 -38.22 -35.42 -52.05
N GLY A 6 -37.76 -35.34 -50.80
CA GLY A 6 -37.64 -36.44 -49.83
C GLY A 6 -37.32 -35.90 -48.43
N GLN A 7 -38.36 -35.77 -47.59
CA GLN A 7 -38.37 -35.26 -46.20
C GLN A 7 -38.03 -36.34 -45.17
N ALA A 8 -37.59 -35.91 -43.97
CA ALA A 8 -37.89 -36.45 -42.62
C ALA A 8 -36.74 -36.06 -41.64
N THR A 9 -36.88 -35.53 -40.41
CA THR A 9 -38.00 -35.08 -39.57
C THR A 9 -37.41 -34.19 -38.45
N ALA A 10 -38.27 -33.38 -37.85
CA ALA A 10 -38.08 -32.40 -36.78
C ALA A 10 -37.41 -32.88 -35.47
N VAL A 11 -36.70 -31.95 -34.82
CA VAL A 11 -36.99 -31.55 -33.42
C VAL A 11 -36.95 -30.01 -33.33
N SER A 12 -38.00 -29.48 -32.69
CA SER A 12 -38.38 -28.07 -32.61
C SER A 12 -37.96 -27.45 -31.27
N GLN A 13 -37.51 -26.19 -31.34
CA GLN A 13 -37.74 -25.07 -30.40
C GLN A 13 -37.52 -25.25 -28.89
N ALA A 14 -36.63 -24.42 -28.34
CA ALA A 14 -36.97 -23.46 -27.29
C ALA A 14 -35.93 -22.31 -27.28
N GLN A 15 -36.31 -21.17 -27.83
CA GLN A 15 -36.47 -19.90 -27.12
C GLN A 15 -35.20 -19.05 -26.99
N HIS A 16 -35.08 -18.12 -27.94
CA HIS A 16 -34.51 -16.80 -27.73
C HIS A 16 -35.18 -16.13 -26.52
N SER A 17 -34.47 -16.03 -25.40
CA SER A 17 -34.79 -15.06 -24.36
C SER A 17 -34.04 -13.77 -24.64
N SER A 18 -34.83 -12.81 -25.08
CA SER A 18 -34.63 -11.37 -25.03
C SER A 18 -33.67 -10.90 -23.95
N ILE A 19 -32.70 -10.12 -24.40
CA ILE A 19 -32.00 -9.06 -23.69
C ILE A 19 -33.03 -8.32 -22.82
N SER A 20 -33.04 -8.63 -21.52
CA SER A 20 -33.67 -7.77 -20.53
C SER A 20 -32.60 -6.79 -20.10
N SER A 21 -32.77 -5.55 -20.54
CA SER A 21 -32.10 -4.38 -20.03
C SER A 21 -32.19 -4.34 -18.51
N SER A 22 -31.16 -4.83 -17.82
CA SER A 22 -30.89 -4.41 -16.46
C SER A 22 -30.54 -2.93 -16.53
N GLN A 23 -31.54 -2.10 -16.29
CA GLN A 23 -31.34 -0.72 -15.89
C GLN A 23 -30.23 -0.73 -14.83
N GLY A 24 -29.16 0.00 -15.11
CA GLY A 24 -28.02 0.12 -14.22
C GLY A 24 -28.52 0.48 -12.83
N LEU A 25 -28.26 -0.42 -11.88
CA LEU A 25 -28.23 -0.07 -10.46
C LEU A 25 -27.31 1.15 -10.36
N ARG A 26 -27.90 2.27 -9.95
CA ARG A 26 -27.12 3.42 -9.48
C ARG A 26 -26.17 2.90 -8.39
N PRO A 27 -24.95 3.44 -8.27
CA PRO A 27 -24.16 3.24 -7.06
C PRO A 27 -25.07 3.60 -5.87
N GLU A 28 -25.29 2.63 -5.00
CA GLU A 28 -26.08 2.84 -3.78
C GLU A 28 -25.30 3.82 -2.92
N SER A 29 -25.86 5.01 -2.72
CA SER A 29 -25.32 6.01 -1.79
C SER A 29 -24.95 5.37 -0.46
N LEU A 30 -23.80 5.72 0.13
CA LEU A 30 -23.54 5.56 1.56
C LEU A 30 -24.82 5.81 2.34
N SER A 31 -25.36 4.76 2.93
CA SER A 31 -26.60 4.85 3.68
C SER A 31 -26.38 5.75 4.89
N GLU A 32 -27.44 6.45 5.31
CA GLU A 32 -27.44 7.22 6.56
C GLU A 32 -26.93 6.37 7.74
N SER A 33 -27.25 5.07 7.72
CA SER A 33 -26.76 4.06 8.67
C SER A 33 -25.23 3.87 8.66
N GLN A 34 -24.56 3.91 7.50
CA GLN A 34 -23.09 3.82 7.43
C GLN A 34 -22.41 5.07 7.97
N THR A 35 -22.99 6.26 7.73
CA THR A 35 -22.45 7.52 8.29
C THR A 35 -22.56 7.52 9.81
N GLU A 36 -23.71 7.12 10.37
CA GLU A 36 -23.88 6.97 11.81
C GLU A 36 -22.93 5.92 12.41
N ALA A 37 -22.68 4.81 11.71
CA ALA A 37 -21.71 3.81 12.13
C ALA A 37 -20.28 4.37 12.16
N ALA A 38 -19.89 5.14 11.13
CA ALA A 38 -18.59 5.80 11.08
C ALA A 38 -18.41 6.79 12.24
N VAL A 39 -19.44 7.59 12.54
CA VAL A 39 -19.45 8.52 13.68
C VAL A 39 -19.24 7.76 14.99
N ARG A 40 -19.97 6.67 15.22
CA ARG A 40 -19.81 5.86 16.44
C ARG A 40 -18.40 5.30 16.57
N ILE A 41 -17.88 4.65 15.53
CA ILE A 41 -16.52 4.09 15.51
C ILE A 41 -15.47 5.16 15.83
N TYR A 42 -15.62 6.35 15.25
CA TYR A 42 -14.72 7.47 15.48
C TYR A 42 -14.81 8.02 16.92
N LEU A 43 -16.01 8.16 17.49
CA LEU A 43 -16.19 8.61 18.88
C LEU A 43 -15.66 7.59 19.89
N ASP A 44 -15.83 6.29 19.61
CA ASP A 44 -15.27 5.21 20.41
C ASP A 44 -13.73 5.30 20.41
N LEU A 45 -13.11 5.52 19.24
CA LEU A 45 -11.66 5.76 19.14
C LEU A 45 -11.22 6.95 20.01
N LEU A 46 -11.89 8.10 19.91
CA LEU A 46 -11.51 9.28 20.71
C LEU A 46 -11.56 9.00 22.21
N THR A 47 -12.61 8.31 22.66
CA THR A 47 -12.79 7.93 24.06
C THR A 47 -11.69 6.97 24.51
N GLU A 48 -11.38 5.94 23.70
CA GLU A 48 -10.33 4.97 24.00
C GLU A 48 -8.93 5.61 24.01
N LEU A 49 -8.65 6.55 23.10
CA LEU A 49 -7.39 7.32 23.07
C LEU A 49 -7.22 8.21 24.30
N GLN A 50 -8.27 8.95 24.69
CA GLN A 50 -8.25 9.79 25.88
C GLN A 50 -7.99 8.99 27.17
N ASN A 51 -8.53 7.77 27.25
CA ASN A 51 -8.32 6.88 28.40
C ASN A 51 -6.92 6.24 28.41
N SER A 52 -6.32 6.06 27.24
CA SER A 52 -5.05 5.34 27.05
C SER A 52 -3.83 6.27 27.08
N ALA A 53 -3.98 7.53 26.69
CA ALA A 53 -2.89 8.48 26.59
C ALA A 53 -2.63 9.17 27.95
N SER A 54 -1.35 9.31 28.32
CA SER A 54 -0.91 9.98 29.56
C SER A 54 -1.04 11.52 29.47
N GLY A 55 -2.24 12.03 29.20
CA GLY A 55 -2.54 13.46 29.09
C GLY A 55 -2.19 14.12 27.75
N GLU A 56 -1.80 13.34 26.74
CA GLU A 56 -1.58 13.82 25.37
C GLU A 56 -2.91 13.82 24.59
N SER A 57 -3.18 14.88 23.82
CA SER A 57 -4.39 14.96 23.00
C SER A 57 -4.31 14.04 21.78
N SER A 58 -5.47 13.61 21.28
CA SER A 58 -5.59 12.80 20.05
C SER A 58 -4.86 13.45 18.87
N ALA A 59 -4.98 14.79 18.76
CA ALA A 59 -4.30 15.58 17.74
C ALA A 59 -2.77 15.53 17.86
N SER A 60 -2.23 15.60 19.09
CA SER A 60 -0.78 15.55 19.33
C SER A 60 -0.22 14.17 18.96
N ILE A 61 -0.93 13.09 19.30
CA ILE A 61 -0.55 11.73 18.92
C ILE A 61 -0.49 11.59 17.39
N ALA A 62 -1.51 12.08 16.69
CA ALA A 62 -1.55 12.04 15.22
C ALA A 62 -0.44 12.87 14.58
N HIS A 63 -0.21 14.11 15.03
CA HIS A 63 0.89 14.96 14.56
C HIS A 63 2.26 14.33 14.84
N ARG A 64 2.43 13.67 15.98
CA ARG A 64 3.65 12.93 16.31
C ARG A 64 3.88 11.77 15.34
N CYS A 65 2.84 11.02 14.99
CA CYS A 65 2.93 9.95 14.01
C CYS A 65 3.30 10.49 12.62
N ILE A 66 2.71 11.60 12.17
CA ILE A 66 3.07 12.26 10.91
C ILE A 66 4.54 12.69 10.92
N PHE A 67 5.01 13.31 12.01
CA PHE A 67 6.40 13.72 12.15
C PHE A 67 7.38 12.54 12.12
N LEU A 68 7.05 11.43 12.79
CA LEU A 68 7.88 10.23 12.77
C LEU A 68 7.87 9.55 11.39
N TYR A 69 6.73 9.58 10.71
CA TYR A 69 6.61 9.11 9.33
C TYR A 69 7.56 9.87 8.41
N THR A 70 7.45 11.20 8.35
CA THR A 70 8.28 12.03 7.45
C THR A 70 9.76 11.93 7.78
N ARG A 71 10.11 11.76 9.06
CA ARG A 71 11.50 11.70 9.51
C ARG A 71 12.18 10.35 9.33
N TYR A 72 11.46 9.23 9.52
CA TYR A 72 12.08 7.90 9.63
C TYR A 72 11.51 6.86 8.68
N VAL A 73 10.27 7.01 8.20
CA VAL A 73 9.57 5.95 7.44
C VAL A 73 9.42 6.33 5.96
N PHE A 74 9.27 7.62 5.65
CA PHE A 74 8.99 8.10 4.31
C PHE A 74 9.99 7.61 3.26
N GLY A 75 11.30 7.62 3.58
CA GLY A 75 12.33 7.18 2.63
C GLY A 75 12.24 5.70 2.22
N SER A 76 11.54 4.88 3.02
CA SER A 76 11.28 3.48 2.67
C SER A 76 9.89 3.30 2.07
N VAL A 77 8.91 4.12 2.46
CA VAL A 77 7.49 3.97 2.08
C VAL A 77 6.86 5.35 1.77
N PRO A 78 7.22 5.99 0.63
CA PRO A 78 6.80 7.35 0.28
C PRO A 78 5.38 7.38 -0.32
N LEU A 79 4.36 7.08 0.49
CA LEU A 79 2.98 6.84 0.06
C LEU A 79 1.96 7.89 0.52
N CYS A 80 2.39 8.92 1.24
CA CYS A 80 1.46 9.95 1.74
C CYS A 80 1.96 11.36 1.44
N HIS A 81 1.00 12.23 1.15
CA HIS A 81 1.22 13.68 1.12
C HIS A 81 1.01 14.27 2.51
N GLU A 82 2.05 14.90 3.07
CA GLU A 82 2.07 15.42 4.44
C GLU A 82 0.97 16.45 4.68
N ALA A 83 0.81 17.43 3.79
CA ALA A 83 -0.18 18.50 3.98
C ALA A 83 -1.61 17.94 4.03
N SER A 84 -1.92 16.91 3.24
CA SER A 84 -3.22 16.23 3.27
C SER A 84 -3.46 15.51 4.60
N LEU A 85 -2.43 14.87 5.18
CA LEU A 85 -2.51 14.25 6.50
C LEU A 85 -2.76 15.31 7.59
N ARG A 86 -2.03 16.42 7.56
CA ARG A 86 -2.20 17.52 8.53
C ARG A 86 -3.58 18.17 8.43
N ALA A 87 -4.10 18.37 7.23
CA ALA A 87 -5.47 18.85 7.01
C ALA A 87 -6.52 17.87 7.59
N THR A 88 -6.26 16.57 7.49
CA THR A 88 -7.11 15.53 8.11
C THR A 88 -7.06 15.63 9.63
N VAL A 89 -5.89 15.84 10.23
CA VAL A 89 -5.76 16.08 11.68
C VAL A 89 -6.55 17.32 12.11
N GLY A 90 -6.46 18.42 11.36
CA GLY A 90 -7.23 19.64 11.63
C GLY A 90 -8.75 19.42 11.60
N ARG A 91 -9.23 18.61 10.64
CA ARG A 91 -10.66 18.28 10.49
C ARG A 91 -11.19 17.40 11.62
N PHE A 92 -10.43 16.41 12.05
CA PHE A 92 -10.92 15.39 12.99
C PHE A 92 -10.44 15.62 14.42
N PHE A 93 -9.21 16.00 14.68
CA PHE A 93 -8.67 16.00 16.05
C PHE A 93 -8.48 17.40 16.66
N GLU A 94 -8.21 18.44 15.87
CA GLU A 94 -7.98 19.78 16.44
C GLU A 94 -9.27 20.50 16.86
N VAL A 95 -10.42 20.01 16.40
CA VAL A 95 -11.74 20.52 16.81
C VAL A 95 -12.07 20.16 18.27
N GLU A 96 -11.22 19.43 18.97
CA GLU A 96 -11.35 19.09 20.41
C GLU A 96 -11.15 20.29 21.35
N GLN A 97 -10.60 21.43 20.89
CA GLN A 97 -10.02 22.42 21.81
C GLN A 97 -10.97 23.45 22.43
N HIS A 98 -12.28 23.50 22.14
CA HIS A 98 -13.10 24.68 22.45
C HIS A 98 -14.45 24.40 23.14
N SER A 99 -14.45 23.74 24.31
CA SER A 99 -15.25 24.16 25.50
C SER A 99 -15.22 23.09 26.61
N PRO A 100 -14.93 23.45 27.87
CA PRO A 100 -14.96 22.53 29.02
C PRO A 100 -16.38 22.08 29.42
N CYS A 101 -17.42 22.49 28.69
CA CYS A 101 -18.82 22.18 28.94
C CYS A 101 -19.53 21.79 27.62
N GLU A 102 -18.90 20.93 26.81
CA GLU A 102 -19.57 20.35 25.65
C GLU A 102 -20.48 19.19 26.09
N ASP A 103 -21.73 19.24 25.67
CA ASP A 103 -22.66 18.13 25.81
C ASP A 103 -22.23 16.99 24.87
N ALA A 104 -22.49 15.74 25.24
CA ALA A 104 -22.25 14.57 24.39
C ALA A 104 -22.95 14.71 23.02
N LEU A 105 -24.09 15.40 23.00
CA LEU A 105 -24.82 15.71 21.79
C LEU A 105 -24.08 16.69 20.86
N ASP A 106 -23.32 17.64 21.41
CA ASP A 106 -22.51 18.57 20.62
C ASP A 106 -21.30 17.87 19.98
N ILE A 107 -20.65 16.99 20.74
CA ILE A 107 -19.57 16.12 20.24
C ILE A 107 -20.08 15.24 19.09
N TYR A 108 -21.25 14.62 19.27
CA TYR A 108 -21.88 13.81 18.22
C TYR A 108 -22.18 14.62 16.96
N ARG A 109 -22.83 15.78 17.08
CA ARG A 109 -23.15 16.64 15.91
C ARG A 109 -21.89 17.08 15.18
N ARG A 110 -20.80 17.36 15.90
CA ARG A 110 -19.52 17.72 15.31
C ARG A 110 -18.93 16.57 14.53
N ALA A 111 -18.83 15.39 15.13
CA ALA A 111 -18.34 14.18 14.46
C ALA A 111 -19.16 13.89 13.19
N LEU A 112 -20.50 14.01 13.29
CA LEU A 112 -21.40 13.88 12.16
C LEU A 112 -21.07 14.92 11.06
N THR A 113 -20.83 16.18 11.42
CA THR A 113 -20.48 17.24 10.46
C THR A 113 -19.14 16.97 9.77
N CYS A 114 -18.15 16.42 10.49
CA CYS A 114 -16.84 16.08 9.93
C CYS A 114 -16.92 14.96 8.89
N LEU A 115 -17.86 14.01 9.05
CA LEU A 115 -18.03 12.85 8.17
C LEU A 115 -19.12 13.04 7.09
N SER A 116 -20.11 13.91 7.33
CA SER A 116 -21.22 14.14 6.39
C SER A 116 -20.80 14.95 5.18
N SER A 117 -21.38 14.66 4.01
CA SER A 117 -21.19 15.42 2.77
C SER A 117 -22.52 15.51 2.01
N GLU A 118 -22.65 16.49 1.09
CA GLU A 118 -23.83 16.63 0.23
C GLU A 118 -23.99 15.47 -0.77
N ASN A 119 -22.88 14.80 -1.08
CA ASN A 119 -22.85 13.65 -1.96
C ASN A 119 -22.04 12.51 -1.34
N GLU A 120 -22.33 11.28 -1.80
CA GLU A 120 -21.65 10.07 -1.34
C GLU A 120 -20.13 10.14 -1.54
N TYR A 121 -19.68 10.61 -2.71
CA TYR A 121 -18.25 10.69 -3.03
C TYR A 121 -17.48 11.48 -1.97
N GLY A 122 -17.96 12.66 -1.59
CA GLY A 122 -17.31 13.48 -0.57
C GLY A 122 -17.41 12.91 0.84
N ALA A 123 -18.44 12.10 1.15
CA ALA A 123 -18.54 11.39 2.42
C ALA A 123 -17.51 10.25 2.48
N ILE A 124 -17.38 9.48 1.40
CA ILE A 124 -16.34 8.46 1.24
C ILE A 124 -14.95 9.10 1.31
N GLU A 125 -14.71 10.22 0.64
CA GLU A 125 -13.43 10.92 0.64
C GLU A 125 -13.02 11.32 2.07
N LYS A 126 -13.96 11.86 2.85
CA LYS A 126 -13.75 12.18 4.27
C LYS A 126 -13.42 10.92 5.08
N LEU A 127 -14.17 9.84 4.89
CA LEU A 127 -13.96 8.57 5.57
C LEU A 127 -12.60 7.93 5.21
N ARG A 128 -12.21 7.97 3.93
CA ARG A 128 -10.91 7.51 3.43
C ARG A 128 -9.76 8.33 4.01
N SER A 129 -9.89 9.65 4.06
CA SER A 129 -8.85 10.52 4.63
C SER A 129 -8.57 10.18 6.09
N LEU A 130 -9.63 9.98 6.89
CA LEU A 130 -9.51 9.51 8.28
C LEU A 130 -8.89 8.11 8.34
N THR A 131 -9.40 7.16 7.57
CA THR A 131 -8.91 5.78 7.57
C THR A 131 -7.43 5.69 7.19
N LEU A 132 -6.97 6.49 6.21
CA LEU A 132 -5.56 6.60 5.82
C LEU A 132 -4.69 7.15 6.95
N LEU A 133 -5.14 8.22 7.62
CA LEU A 133 -4.41 8.78 8.75
C LEU A 133 -4.27 7.75 9.89
N LEU A 134 -5.34 7.02 10.22
CA LEU A 134 -5.29 5.98 11.24
C LEU A 134 -4.40 4.80 10.84
N ALA A 135 -4.45 4.37 9.58
CA ALA A 135 -3.58 3.33 9.05
C ALA A 135 -2.10 3.73 9.17
N LEU A 136 -1.77 4.99 8.83
CA LEU A 136 -0.43 5.54 9.01
C LEU A 136 -0.03 5.57 10.48
N CYS A 137 -0.89 6.07 11.36
CA CYS A 137 -0.62 6.09 12.81
C CYS A 137 -0.35 4.69 13.35
N ALA A 138 -1.11 3.68 12.90
CA ALA A 138 -0.86 2.28 13.25
C ALA A 138 0.53 1.81 12.78
N ALA A 139 0.81 1.93 11.48
CA ALA A 139 2.06 1.45 10.89
C ALA A 139 3.29 2.12 11.52
N VAL A 140 3.26 3.46 11.68
CA VAL A 140 4.33 4.21 12.31
C VAL A 140 4.52 3.78 13.76
N SER A 141 3.43 3.65 14.53
CA SER A 141 3.52 3.27 15.94
C SER A 141 4.16 1.89 16.11
N TYR A 142 3.87 0.94 15.22
CA TYR A 142 4.53 -0.37 15.26
C TYR A 142 6.00 -0.31 14.79
N ALA A 143 6.31 0.50 13.77
CA ALA A 143 7.65 0.57 13.18
C ALA A 143 8.69 1.28 14.07
N VAL A 144 8.30 2.27 14.86
CA VAL A 144 9.27 3.07 15.66
C VAL A 144 9.57 2.43 17.02
N PRO A 145 10.79 2.60 17.57
CA PRO A 145 11.10 2.15 18.93
C PRO A 145 10.30 2.91 20.00
N GLU A 146 10.11 2.29 21.16
CA GLU A 146 9.39 2.89 22.31
C GLU A 146 10.03 4.20 22.80
N SER A 147 11.33 4.38 22.59
CA SER A 147 12.04 5.63 22.93
C SER A 147 11.52 6.84 22.16
N LEU A 148 10.95 6.65 20.96
CA LEU A 148 10.36 7.71 20.14
C LEU A 148 8.86 7.85 20.34
N LEU A 149 8.18 6.77 20.76
CA LEU A 149 6.75 6.74 21.04
C LEU A 149 6.43 5.83 22.24
N PRO A 150 6.53 6.33 23.49
CA PRO A 150 6.43 5.50 24.69
C PRO A 150 5.07 4.80 24.89
N THR A 151 3.97 5.44 24.48
CA THR A 151 2.60 4.93 24.63
C THR A 151 2.13 4.08 23.45
N LYS A 152 3.04 3.73 22.52
CA LYS A 152 2.69 3.03 21.26
C LYS A 152 1.91 1.72 21.46
N HIS A 153 2.21 0.97 22.52
CA HIS A 153 1.55 -0.31 22.80
C HIS A 153 0.09 -0.16 23.20
N LEU A 154 -0.32 1.02 23.68
CA LEU A 154 -1.71 1.34 24.01
C LEU A 154 -2.47 1.90 22.80
N THR A 155 -1.82 2.73 21.99
CA THR A 155 -2.48 3.44 20.88
C THR A 155 -2.48 2.67 19.57
N ALA A 156 -1.42 1.92 19.26
CA ALA A 156 -1.30 1.21 17.98
C ALA A 156 -2.39 0.15 17.74
N PRO A 157 -2.78 -0.68 18.73
CA PRO A 157 -3.88 -1.63 18.55
C PRO A 157 -5.22 -0.95 18.26
N LEU A 158 -5.46 0.22 18.87
CA LEU A 158 -6.66 1.02 18.64
C LEU A 158 -6.71 1.49 17.18
N PHE A 159 -5.61 2.04 16.68
CA PHE A 159 -5.51 2.47 15.29
C PHE A 159 -5.74 1.32 14.31
N VAL A 160 -5.18 0.13 14.55
CA VAL A 160 -5.41 -1.06 13.69
C VAL A 160 -6.89 -1.45 13.71
N LYS A 161 -7.50 -1.57 14.89
CA LYS A 161 -8.91 -1.94 15.07
C LYS A 161 -9.81 -0.96 14.32
N THR A 162 -9.68 0.34 14.60
CA THR A 162 -10.53 1.38 14.02
C THR A 162 -10.33 1.50 12.50
N THR A 163 -9.09 1.38 12.00
CA THR A 163 -8.83 1.38 10.55
C THR A 163 -9.61 0.26 9.85
N ARG A 164 -9.63 -0.94 10.43
CA ARG A 164 -10.37 -2.08 9.87
C ARG A 164 -11.88 -1.86 9.89
N GLU A 165 -12.41 -1.36 11.00
CA GLU A 165 -13.83 -1.07 11.17
C GLU A 165 -14.30 0.00 10.18
N LEU A 166 -13.54 1.09 10.01
CA LEU A 166 -13.88 2.13 9.05
C LEU A 166 -13.76 1.63 7.60
N LEU A 167 -12.67 0.94 7.24
CA LEU A 167 -12.50 0.39 5.89
C LEU A 167 -13.65 -0.55 5.50
N HIS A 168 -14.14 -1.36 6.44
CA HIS A 168 -15.27 -2.26 6.20
C HIS A 168 -16.57 -1.52 5.82
N LEU A 169 -16.78 -0.27 6.29
CA LEU A 169 -17.98 0.48 5.96
C LEU A 169 -18.08 0.85 4.47
N TYR A 170 -16.94 0.97 3.79
CA TYR A 170 -16.88 1.42 2.39
C TYR A 170 -16.06 0.50 1.49
N HIS A 171 -15.77 -0.72 1.93
CA HIS A 171 -14.87 -1.65 1.25
C HIS A 171 -15.28 -1.93 -0.20
N ASP A 172 -16.56 -2.25 -0.43
CA ASP A 172 -17.06 -2.57 -1.77
C ASP A 172 -17.00 -1.35 -2.69
N TYR A 173 -17.37 -0.16 -2.18
CA TYR A 173 -17.21 1.10 -2.92
C TYR A 173 -15.75 1.34 -3.28
N ASP A 174 -14.84 1.06 -2.33
CA ASP A 174 -13.41 1.25 -2.51
C ASP A 174 -12.81 0.36 -3.59
N LEU A 175 -13.29 -0.89 -3.68
CA LEU A 175 -12.90 -1.84 -4.71
C LEU A 175 -13.36 -1.41 -6.10
N GLU A 176 -14.52 -0.79 -6.21
CA GLU A 176 -15.08 -0.29 -7.48
C GLU A 176 -14.49 1.06 -7.92
N HIS A 177 -14.08 1.90 -6.96
CA HIS A 177 -13.57 3.25 -7.20
C HIS A 177 -12.22 3.50 -6.52
N PRO A 178 -11.16 2.72 -6.82
CA PRO A 178 -9.90 2.79 -6.12
C PRO A 178 -9.07 4.03 -6.47
N GLU A 179 -8.35 4.52 -5.48
CA GLU A 179 -7.37 5.62 -5.58
C GLU A 179 -6.11 5.29 -4.76
N SER A 180 -5.14 6.20 -4.70
CA SER A 180 -3.90 6.00 -3.94
C SER A 180 -4.12 5.65 -2.47
N SER A 181 -5.14 6.22 -1.85
CA SER A 181 -5.52 5.95 -0.47
C SER A 181 -5.95 4.49 -0.26
N SER A 182 -6.67 3.90 -1.22
CA SER A 182 -7.11 2.49 -1.20
C SER A 182 -5.93 1.52 -1.09
N LEU A 183 -4.86 1.79 -1.84
CA LEU A 183 -3.61 1.02 -1.80
C LEU A 183 -2.85 1.27 -0.49
N THR A 184 -2.66 2.53 -0.15
CA THR A 184 -1.84 2.96 0.99
C THR A 184 -2.41 2.50 2.33
N ILE A 185 -3.73 2.58 2.51
CA ILE A 185 -4.42 2.06 3.69
C ILE A 185 -4.10 0.57 3.89
N ARG A 186 -4.24 -0.24 2.83
CA ARG A 186 -4.00 -1.69 2.88
C ARG A 186 -2.53 -2.02 3.14
N MET A 187 -1.61 -1.28 2.53
CA MET A 187 -0.17 -1.48 2.74
C MET A 187 0.24 -1.17 4.17
N PHE A 188 -0.20 -0.04 4.73
CA PHE A 188 0.06 0.30 6.13
C PHE A 188 -0.63 -0.64 7.10
N LEU A 189 -1.88 -1.01 6.83
CA LEU A 189 -2.63 -1.95 7.67
C LEU A 189 -1.97 -3.34 7.66
N SER A 190 -1.52 -3.82 6.50
CA SER A 190 -0.75 -5.06 6.38
C SER A 190 0.52 -5.00 7.23
N SER A 191 1.31 -3.93 7.07
CA SER A 191 2.55 -3.73 7.84
C SER A 191 2.28 -3.70 9.34
N ALA A 192 1.28 -2.94 9.79
CA ALA A 192 0.92 -2.83 11.20
C ALA A 192 0.50 -4.19 11.77
N ILE A 193 -0.35 -4.94 11.06
CA ILE A 193 -0.80 -6.27 11.50
C ILE A 193 0.40 -7.22 11.59
N GLN A 194 1.24 -7.26 10.56
CA GLN A 194 2.42 -8.11 10.52
C GLN A 194 3.31 -7.90 11.74
N THR A 195 3.66 -6.65 12.05
CA THR A 195 4.49 -6.30 13.22
C THR A 195 3.78 -6.53 14.55
N SER A 196 2.45 -6.44 14.59
CA SER A 196 1.69 -6.58 15.84
C SER A 196 1.49 -8.03 16.28
N THR A 197 1.30 -8.97 15.34
CA THR A 197 0.92 -10.35 15.63
C THR A 197 2.01 -11.36 15.32
N GLY A 198 3.02 -10.99 14.53
CA GLY A 198 3.93 -11.93 13.86
C GLY A 198 3.25 -12.90 12.90
N THR A 199 1.92 -12.79 12.74
CA THR A 199 1.15 -13.68 11.89
C THR A 199 0.95 -13.06 10.52
N ASN A 200 1.65 -13.67 9.59
CA ASN A 200 1.71 -13.30 8.19
C ASN A 200 0.38 -13.51 7.43
N GLY A 201 -0.51 -14.40 7.89
CA GLY A 201 -1.74 -14.77 7.17
C GLY A 201 -2.61 -13.58 6.75
N VAL A 202 -3.18 -12.87 7.73
CA VAL A 202 -4.11 -11.75 7.50
C VAL A 202 -3.39 -10.56 6.84
N ALA A 203 -2.19 -10.23 7.30
CA ALA A 203 -1.39 -9.14 6.73
C ALA A 203 -1.20 -9.33 5.22
N PHE A 204 -0.74 -10.52 4.79
CA PHE A 204 -0.53 -10.79 3.38
C PHE A 204 -1.81 -10.84 2.56
N HIS A 205 -2.95 -11.26 3.12
CA HIS A 205 -4.22 -11.15 2.41
C HIS A 205 -4.56 -9.69 2.08
N ILE A 206 -4.39 -8.79 3.04
CA ILE A 206 -4.63 -7.35 2.87
C ILE A 206 -3.63 -6.75 1.86
N LEU A 207 -2.36 -7.14 1.92
CA LEU A 207 -1.35 -6.70 0.95
C LEU A 207 -1.66 -7.19 -0.47
N ASN A 208 -2.06 -8.44 -0.63
CA ASN A 208 -2.42 -9.02 -1.93
C ASN A 208 -3.66 -8.33 -2.51
N GLU A 209 -4.61 -7.93 -1.68
CA GLU A 209 -5.75 -7.12 -2.12
C GLU A 209 -5.28 -5.79 -2.73
N ALA A 210 -4.31 -5.10 -2.10
CA ALA A 210 -3.69 -3.91 -2.68
C ALA A 210 -2.99 -4.22 -4.01
N GLY A 211 -2.27 -5.34 -4.11
CA GLY A 211 -1.67 -5.82 -5.36
C GLY A 211 -2.69 -6.01 -6.48
N LEU A 212 -3.83 -6.65 -6.19
CA LEU A 212 -4.92 -6.85 -7.14
C LEU A 212 -5.57 -5.52 -7.57
N ILE A 213 -5.74 -4.57 -6.65
CA ILE A 213 -6.23 -3.23 -6.98
C ILE A 213 -5.24 -2.52 -7.92
N ALA A 214 -3.94 -2.57 -7.62
CA ALA A 214 -2.90 -1.98 -8.48
C ALA A 214 -2.91 -2.58 -9.89
N MET A 215 -3.15 -3.90 -10.00
CA MET A 215 -3.33 -4.59 -11.28
C MET A 215 -4.59 -4.16 -12.02
N ARG A 216 -5.74 -4.05 -11.33
CA ARG A 216 -7.02 -3.53 -11.88
C ARG A 216 -6.87 -2.11 -12.41
N MET A 217 -6.12 -1.28 -11.70
CA MET A 217 -5.79 0.10 -12.09
C MET A 217 -4.73 0.19 -13.19
N ARG A 218 -4.11 -0.94 -13.57
CA ARG A 218 -3.03 -1.04 -14.57
C ARG A 218 -1.83 -0.14 -14.26
N LEU A 219 -1.48 0.00 -12.98
CA LEU A 219 -0.40 0.89 -12.54
C LEU A 219 0.99 0.51 -13.08
N TYR A 220 1.14 -0.67 -13.69
CA TYR A 220 2.34 -1.05 -14.45
C TYR A 220 2.51 -0.26 -15.77
N CYS A 221 1.53 0.58 -16.15
CA CYS A 221 1.55 1.38 -17.37
C CYS A 221 1.51 2.88 -17.08
N GLU A 222 2.43 3.66 -17.66
CA GLU A 222 2.49 5.12 -17.45
C GLU A 222 1.18 5.83 -17.84
N ALA A 223 0.53 5.35 -18.92
CA ALA A 223 -0.72 5.92 -19.43
C ALA A 223 -1.88 5.81 -18.42
N SER A 224 -1.83 4.89 -17.44
CA SER A 224 -2.88 4.78 -16.41
C SER A 224 -2.88 5.96 -15.42
N LEU A 225 -1.81 6.75 -15.42
CA LEU A 225 -1.64 7.92 -14.56
C LEU A 225 -2.07 9.23 -15.26
N GLU A 226 -2.26 9.22 -16.58
CA GLU A 226 -2.63 10.41 -17.34
C GLU A 226 -3.95 11.02 -16.86
N GLY A 227 -3.99 12.36 -16.79
CA GLY A 227 -5.19 13.11 -16.40
C GLY A 227 -5.50 13.14 -14.90
N ARG A 228 -4.72 12.46 -14.06
CA ARG A 228 -4.84 12.53 -12.59
C ARG A 228 -4.12 13.75 -12.02
N ASP A 229 -4.46 14.13 -10.79
CA ASP A 229 -3.72 15.15 -10.04
C ASP A 229 -2.23 14.74 -9.87
N PRO A 230 -1.26 15.66 -9.98
CA PRO A 230 0.17 15.33 -9.88
C PRO A 230 0.58 14.62 -8.57
N ILE A 231 -0.03 14.98 -7.43
CA ILE A 231 0.26 14.33 -6.14
C ILE A 231 -0.26 12.89 -6.18
N GLU A 232 -1.49 12.69 -6.67
CA GLU A 232 -2.08 11.37 -6.85
C GLU A 232 -1.22 10.49 -7.78
N GLN A 233 -0.73 11.05 -8.91
CA GLN A 233 0.16 10.33 -9.82
C GLN A 233 1.46 9.88 -9.14
N GLN A 234 2.07 10.76 -8.34
CA GLN A 234 3.32 10.44 -7.64
C GLN A 234 3.10 9.34 -6.60
N ILE A 235 2.01 9.41 -5.82
CA ILE A 235 1.70 8.39 -4.81
C ILE A 235 1.37 7.05 -5.48
N LEU A 236 0.55 7.02 -6.53
CA LEU A 236 0.22 5.77 -7.25
C LEU A 236 1.46 5.09 -7.84
N ARG A 237 2.39 5.88 -8.40
CA ARG A 237 3.67 5.38 -8.91
C ARG A 237 4.49 4.76 -7.79
N ASN A 238 4.62 5.46 -6.65
CA ASN A 238 5.34 4.95 -5.48
C ASN A 238 4.68 3.68 -4.92
N ALA A 239 3.35 3.65 -4.84
CA ALA A 239 2.57 2.52 -4.35
C ALA A 239 2.78 1.27 -5.22
N PHE A 240 2.69 1.39 -6.54
CA PHE A 240 2.97 0.27 -7.44
C PHE A 240 4.39 -0.26 -7.25
N TRP A 241 5.38 0.63 -7.18
CA TRP A 241 6.76 0.21 -7.02
C TRP A 241 7.05 -0.46 -5.68
N GLN A 242 6.43 0.02 -4.61
CA GLN A 242 6.52 -0.63 -3.30
C GLN A 242 5.84 -2.00 -3.32
N LEU A 243 4.63 -2.12 -3.88
CA LEU A 243 3.93 -3.41 -4.01
C LEU A 243 4.71 -4.40 -4.86
N TYR A 244 5.28 -3.95 -5.98
CA TYR A 244 6.12 -4.77 -6.85
C TYR A 244 7.32 -5.33 -6.09
N VAL A 245 7.98 -4.52 -5.25
CA VAL A 245 9.09 -5.00 -4.40
C VAL A 245 8.60 -6.01 -3.37
N CYS A 246 7.54 -5.71 -2.62
CA CYS A 246 7.00 -6.63 -1.63
C CYS A 246 6.72 -8.02 -2.22
N ASP A 247 6.14 -8.05 -3.43
CA ASP A 247 5.81 -9.27 -4.16
C ASP A 247 7.07 -10.03 -4.63
N LYS A 248 8.12 -9.32 -5.10
CA LYS A 248 9.42 -9.92 -5.44
C LYS A 248 10.17 -10.45 -4.22
N THR A 249 10.06 -9.79 -3.06
CA THR A 249 10.66 -10.27 -1.81
C THR A 249 9.98 -11.56 -1.36
N VAL A 250 8.65 -11.66 -1.44
CA VAL A 250 7.91 -12.90 -1.16
C VAL A 250 8.32 -14.03 -2.09
N LEU A 251 8.52 -13.74 -3.37
CA LEU A 251 9.03 -14.71 -4.33
C LEU A 251 10.41 -15.26 -3.93
N VAL A 252 11.31 -14.40 -3.44
CA VAL A 252 12.66 -14.80 -2.98
C VAL A 252 12.60 -15.65 -1.72
N MET A 253 11.80 -15.23 -0.74
CA MET A 253 11.70 -15.91 0.55
C MET A 253 10.89 -17.22 0.45
N GLY A 254 10.12 -17.38 -0.63
CA GLY A 254 9.26 -18.53 -0.87
C GLY A 254 8.03 -18.57 0.04
N GLY A 255 7.23 -19.61 -0.11
CA GLY A 255 6.14 -19.93 0.82
C GLY A 255 4.77 -19.32 0.52
N ARG A 256 4.61 -18.46 -0.50
CA ARG A 256 3.31 -17.86 -0.88
C ARG A 256 3.17 -17.54 -2.38
N PRO A 257 1.93 -17.40 -2.90
CA PRO A 257 1.69 -16.97 -4.27
C PRO A 257 2.07 -15.51 -4.51
N VAL A 258 2.66 -15.28 -5.68
CA VAL A 258 3.03 -13.96 -6.22
C VAL A 258 1.80 -13.36 -6.90
N SER A 259 1.45 -12.12 -6.55
CA SER A 259 0.26 -11.41 -7.04
C SER A 259 0.54 -10.51 -8.25
N ILE A 260 1.74 -9.93 -8.34
CA ILE A 260 2.17 -9.02 -9.41
C ILE A 260 3.16 -9.75 -10.31
N HIS A 261 2.59 -10.57 -11.20
CA HIS A 261 3.36 -11.30 -12.20
C HIS A 261 3.33 -10.60 -13.55
N GLU A 262 4.51 -10.35 -14.13
CA GLU A 262 4.64 -9.61 -15.41
C GLU A 262 3.94 -10.29 -16.58
N THR A 263 3.79 -11.62 -16.55
CA THR A 263 3.05 -12.37 -17.57
C THR A 263 1.54 -12.12 -17.53
N LEU A 264 1.03 -11.50 -16.46
CA LEU A 264 -0.37 -11.11 -16.32
C LEU A 264 -0.62 -9.68 -16.81
N PHE A 265 0.41 -8.97 -17.28
CA PHE A 265 0.27 -7.63 -17.80
C PHE A 265 -0.21 -7.69 -19.25
N ASP A 266 -1.21 -6.87 -19.60
CA ASP A 266 -1.70 -6.77 -20.98
C ASP A 266 -0.69 -6.06 -21.90
N THR A 267 0.26 -5.34 -21.30
CA THR A 267 1.35 -4.62 -21.97
C THR A 267 2.64 -4.81 -21.17
N GLN A 268 3.80 -4.56 -21.79
CA GLN A 268 5.04 -4.52 -21.02
C GLN A 268 4.99 -3.46 -19.90
N LEU A 269 5.74 -3.70 -18.83
CA LEU A 269 5.94 -2.76 -17.74
C LEU A 269 6.57 -1.47 -18.29
N SER A 270 5.79 -0.40 -18.33
CA SER A 270 6.18 0.90 -18.91
C SER A 270 6.17 2.04 -17.89
N LEU A 271 5.70 1.79 -16.66
CA LEU A 271 5.74 2.77 -15.59
C LEU A 271 7.19 3.21 -15.34
N ASN A 272 7.42 4.52 -15.26
CA ASN A 272 8.72 5.08 -14.95
C ASN A 272 9.01 5.01 -13.44
N PRO A 273 10.28 4.84 -13.02
CA PRO A 273 10.66 4.93 -11.60
C PRO A 273 10.27 6.29 -11.00
N SER A 274 10.51 7.37 -11.74
CA SER A 274 10.29 8.74 -11.28
C SER A 274 9.43 9.53 -12.27
N SER A 275 8.67 10.49 -11.77
CA SER A 275 7.87 11.40 -12.61
C SER A 275 8.78 12.37 -13.38
N PRO A 276 8.46 12.72 -14.65
CA PRO A 276 9.16 13.78 -15.37
C PRO A 276 8.94 15.18 -14.77
N SER A 277 7.84 15.36 -14.01
CA SER A 277 7.56 16.56 -13.22
C SER A 277 7.30 16.14 -11.77
N PRO A 278 8.36 15.94 -10.97
CA PRO A 278 8.20 15.51 -9.59
C PRO A 278 7.48 16.60 -8.77
N VAL A 279 6.56 16.16 -7.92
CA VAL A 279 5.92 16.98 -6.89
C VAL A 279 6.38 16.48 -5.53
N THR A 280 6.59 17.40 -4.60
CA THR A 280 7.00 17.06 -3.24
C THR A 280 5.82 16.51 -2.46
N LEU A 281 6.02 15.37 -1.79
CA LEU A 281 5.05 14.76 -0.92
C LEU A 281 5.13 15.26 0.53
N PHE A 282 6.21 15.93 0.93
CA PHE A 282 6.29 16.55 2.25
C PHE A 282 6.83 17.99 2.22
N GLU A 283 6.44 18.78 3.21
CA GLU A 283 6.84 20.17 3.33
C GLU A 283 7.98 20.28 4.34
N TYR A 284 9.20 20.58 3.88
CA TYR A 284 10.27 20.96 4.80
C TYR A 284 10.12 22.43 5.18
N GLY A 285 10.40 22.74 6.44
CA GLY A 285 10.43 24.12 6.93
C GLY A 285 11.36 25.01 6.08
N PRO A 286 11.23 26.34 6.19
CA PRO A 286 11.83 27.33 5.28
C PRO A 286 13.37 27.36 5.23
N GLU A 287 14.05 26.53 6.03
CA GLU A 287 15.50 26.56 6.23
C GLU A 287 16.27 25.57 5.34
N LEU A 288 15.59 24.62 4.68
CA LEU A 288 16.21 23.59 3.83
C LEU A 288 15.42 23.41 2.54
N ASP A 289 16.12 23.08 1.45
CA ASP A 289 15.47 22.72 0.19
C ASP A 289 14.81 21.34 0.32
N GLY A 290 13.54 21.33 0.72
CA GLY A 290 12.76 20.11 0.94
C GLY A 290 12.72 19.18 -0.27
N ALA A 291 12.73 19.75 -1.49
CA ALA A 291 12.74 18.99 -2.72
C ALA A 291 14.06 18.22 -2.91
N GLU A 292 15.19 18.78 -2.48
CA GLU A 292 16.49 18.10 -2.53
C GLU A 292 16.53 16.89 -1.58
N ILE A 293 16.04 17.08 -0.34
CA ILE A 293 15.99 16.01 0.66
C ILE A 293 15.06 14.89 0.20
N GLU A 294 13.85 15.25 -0.26
CA GLU A 294 12.90 14.29 -0.78
C GLU A 294 13.47 13.53 -1.99
N GLY A 295 14.12 14.22 -2.91
CA GLY A 295 14.78 13.61 -4.07
C GLY A 295 15.80 12.54 -3.66
N ARG A 296 16.62 12.81 -2.64
CA ARG A 296 17.59 11.83 -2.10
C ARG A 296 16.91 10.64 -1.43
N LEU A 297 15.81 10.86 -0.70
CA LEU A 297 15.05 9.78 -0.08
C LEU A 297 14.41 8.87 -1.14
N LEU A 298 13.83 9.47 -2.19
CA LEU A 298 13.25 8.72 -3.32
C LEU A 298 14.30 7.97 -4.13
N GLU A 299 15.51 8.52 -4.28
CA GLU A 299 16.63 7.80 -4.87
C GLU A 299 16.98 6.55 -4.05
N GLY A 300 17.07 6.68 -2.72
CA GLY A 300 17.28 5.55 -1.81
C GLY A 300 16.19 4.48 -1.93
N PHE A 301 14.92 4.90 -1.95
CA PHE A 301 13.76 4.03 -2.20
C PHE A 301 13.92 3.22 -3.49
N HIS A 302 14.29 3.89 -4.60
CA HIS A 302 14.48 3.22 -5.89
C HIS A 302 15.69 2.29 -5.92
N ILE A 303 16.78 2.60 -5.21
CA ILE A 303 17.95 1.73 -5.08
C ILE A 303 17.59 0.43 -4.37
N ILE A 304 16.94 0.51 -3.20
CA ILE A 304 16.50 -0.66 -2.43
C ILE A 304 15.59 -1.55 -3.28
N ARG A 305 14.66 -0.92 -4.00
CA ARG A 305 13.79 -1.62 -4.94
C ARG A 305 14.58 -2.37 -6.02
N ARG A 306 15.54 -1.70 -6.67
CA ARG A 306 16.33 -2.30 -7.75
C ARG A 306 17.11 -3.51 -7.23
N LEU A 307 17.68 -3.40 -6.03
CA LEU A 307 18.39 -4.49 -5.37
C LEU A 307 17.52 -5.73 -5.19
N TRP A 308 16.32 -5.58 -4.62
CA TRP A 308 15.38 -6.70 -4.42
C TRP A 308 14.88 -7.31 -5.73
N ALA A 309 14.57 -6.48 -6.73
CA ALA A 309 14.16 -6.97 -8.03
C ALA A 309 15.28 -7.77 -8.74
N MET A 310 16.53 -7.35 -8.59
CA MET A 310 17.67 -8.12 -9.10
C MET A 310 17.84 -9.44 -8.31
N ALA A 311 17.77 -9.41 -6.99
CA ALA A 311 17.90 -10.61 -6.15
C ALA A 311 16.84 -11.66 -6.51
N ALA A 312 15.59 -11.24 -6.72
CA ALA A 312 14.50 -12.11 -7.17
C ALA A 312 14.75 -12.76 -8.53
N ARG A 313 15.31 -12.02 -9.49
CA ARG A 313 15.68 -12.56 -10.81
C ARG A 313 16.78 -13.61 -10.69
N VAL A 314 17.81 -13.35 -9.88
CA VAL A 314 18.90 -14.31 -9.67
C VAL A 314 18.39 -15.60 -9.04
N ILE A 315 17.61 -15.51 -7.96
CA ILE A 315 17.10 -16.67 -7.24
C ILE A 315 16.18 -17.51 -8.14
N ARG A 316 15.25 -16.89 -8.87
CA ARG A 316 14.43 -17.60 -9.87
C ARG A 316 15.26 -18.29 -10.94
N GLY A 317 16.27 -17.61 -11.47
CA GLY A 317 17.18 -18.18 -12.47
C GLY A 317 17.99 -19.37 -11.95
N MET A 318 18.25 -19.44 -10.64
CA MET A 318 18.89 -20.58 -9.99
C MET A 318 17.91 -21.74 -9.77
N GLU A 319 16.68 -21.45 -9.31
CA GLU A 319 15.63 -22.46 -9.07
C GLU A 319 15.17 -23.15 -10.36
N SER A 320 15.01 -22.41 -11.45
CA SER A 320 14.65 -22.97 -12.75
C SER A 320 15.70 -23.96 -13.29
N ARG A 321 16.95 -23.87 -12.82
CA ARG A 321 18.06 -24.76 -13.19
C ARG A 321 18.21 -25.95 -12.23
N SER A 322 17.87 -25.80 -10.96
CA SER A 322 17.94 -26.88 -9.97
C SER A 322 16.81 -27.89 -10.17
N ILE A 323 15.64 -27.42 -10.62
CA ILE A 323 14.49 -28.23 -11.00
C ILE A 323 14.60 -28.44 -12.52
N GLY A 324 15.24 -29.52 -12.96
CA GLY A 324 15.34 -29.87 -14.39
C GLY A 324 14.00 -30.19 -15.05
N HIS A 325 13.09 -29.22 -15.18
CA HIS A 325 11.80 -29.38 -15.83
C HIS A 325 11.95 -29.12 -17.33
N THR A 326 11.96 -30.23 -18.05
CA THR A 326 11.71 -30.33 -19.49
C THR A 326 10.23 -30.02 -19.75
N ASP A 327 9.82 -28.77 -19.55
CA ASP A 327 8.50 -28.30 -19.98
C ASP A 327 8.63 -27.58 -21.32
N LYS A 328 7.72 -27.86 -22.26
CA LYS A 328 7.79 -27.51 -23.70
C LYS A 328 7.74 -26.00 -24.03
N PHE A 329 7.96 -25.14 -23.04
CA PHE A 329 8.16 -23.70 -23.20
C PHE A 329 9.65 -23.29 -23.27
N THR A 330 10.57 -24.25 -23.32
CA THR A 330 12.03 -24.03 -23.21
C THR A 330 12.70 -23.35 -24.42
N GLU A 331 11.98 -23.06 -25.50
CA GLU A 331 12.56 -22.42 -26.71
C GLU A 331 12.66 -20.87 -26.61
N LEU A 332 12.26 -20.25 -25.49
CA LEU A 332 12.37 -18.80 -25.25
C LEU A 332 13.63 -18.38 -24.44
N TYR A 333 14.53 -19.32 -24.11
CA TYR A 333 15.47 -19.15 -22.99
C TYR A 333 16.96 -18.98 -23.34
N GLU A 334 17.32 -18.63 -24.59
CA GLU A 334 18.71 -18.24 -24.91
C GLU A 334 19.02 -16.76 -24.55
N GLU A 335 18.01 -15.88 -24.46
CA GLU A 335 18.15 -14.50 -23.94
C GLU A 335 18.40 -14.47 -22.42
N ASP A 336 17.99 -15.51 -21.70
CA ASP A 336 17.99 -15.59 -20.23
C ASP A 336 19.39 -15.67 -19.58
N MET A 337 20.40 -16.19 -20.31
CA MET A 337 21.78 -16.27 -19.79
C MET A 337 22.44 -14.90 -19.74
N ALA A 338 22.23 -14.08 -20.78
CA ALA A 338 22.76 -12.72 -20.83
C ALA A 338 22.07 -11.86 -19.76
N ASP A 339 20.76 -11.99 -19.62
CA ASP A 339 19.99 -11.23 -18.62
C ASP A 339 20.27 -11.66 -17.19
N LEU A 340 20.44 -12.96 -16.91
CA LEU A 340 20.87 -13.44 -15.60
C LEU A 340 22.30 -12.99 -15.28
N SER A 341 23.21 -13.08 -16.25
CA SER A 341 24.59 -12.63 -16.09
C SER A 341 24.66 -11.12 -15.88
N ASN A 342 23.85 -10.34 -16.59
CA ASN A 342 23.74 -8.89 -16.43
C ASN A 342 23.17 -8.53 -15.07
N ALA A 343 22.08 -9.18 -14.62
CA ALA A 343 21.52 -8.96 -13.29
C ALA A 343 22.52 -9.32 -12.17
N TYR A 344 23.26 -10.42 -12.33
CA TYR A 344 24.34 -10.80 -11.41
C TYR A 344 25.48 -9.77 -11.41
N PHE A 345 25.96 -9.34 -12.58
CA PHE A 345 27.00 -8.32 -12.69
C PHE A 345 26.56 -6.97 -12.12
N GLU A 346 25.30 -6.61 -12.27
CA GLU A 346 24.72 -5.39 -11.73
C GLU A 346 24.60 -5.44 -10.19
N ILE A 347 24.19 -6.57 -9.62
CA ILE A 347 24.20 -6.81 -8.16
C ILE A 347 25.62 -6.74 -7.60
N VAL A 348 26.58 -7.36 -8.28
CA VAL A 348 28.00 -7.41 -7.86
C VAL A 348 28.73 -6.09 -8.18
N GLY A 349 28.06 -5.12 -8.81
CA GLY A 349 28.61 -3.79 -9.06
C GLY A 349 29.67 -3.74 -10.16
N LEU A 350 29.58 -4.62 -11.15
CA LEU A 350 30.54 -4.77 -12.26
C LEU A 350 30.12 -4.04 -13.56
N SER A 351 29.14 -3.13 -13.52
CA SER A 351 28.82 -2.25 -14.67
C SER A 351 29.85 -1.10 -14.80
N ALA A 352 29.83 -0.29 -15.86
CA ALA A 352 31.00 0.51 -16.27
C ALA A 352 31.18 1.91 -15.63
N ALA A 353 30.39 2.31 -14.63
CA ALA A 353 30.76 3.44 -13.76
C ALA A 353 30.30 3.28 -12.28
N PRO A 354 30.98 2.44 -11.45
CA PRO A 354 30.42 2.13 -10.12
C PRO A 354 31.44 1.69 -9.04
N LEU A 355 32.76 1.82 -9.21
CA LEU A 355 33.71 1.16 -8.29
C LEU A 355 33.67 1.73 -6.86
N SER A 356 33.44 3.03 -6.70
CA SER A 356 33.26 3.66 -5.38
C SER A 356 31.89 3.39 -4.77
N LEU A 357 30.82 3.34 -5.58
CA LEU A 357 29.45 3.07 -5.14
C LEU A 357 29.27 1.58 -4.80
N ALA A 358 29.83 0.69 -5.61
CA ALA A 358 29.86 -0.75 -5.39
C ALA A 358 30.67 -1.12 -4.15
N MET A 359 31.83 -0.48 -3.93
CA MET A 359 32.55 -0.65 -2.66
C MET A 359 31.72 -0.19 -1.47
N ARG A 360 30.97 0.92 -1.59
CA ARG A 360 30.11 1.41 -0.50
C ARG A 360 28.91 0.51 -0.22
N ILE A 361 28.31 -0.06 -1.27
CA ILE A 361 27.19 -1.02 -1.16
C ILE A 361 27.69 -2.36 -0.60
N ILE A 362 28.89 -2.81 -1.00
CA ILE A 362 29.53 -4.00 -0.44
C ILE A 362 29.90 -3.76 1.03
N GLU A 363 30.45 -2.61 1.39
CA GLU A 363 30.70 -2.22 2.79
C GLU A 363 29.40 -2.22 3.61
N LEU A 364 28.32 -1.62 3.10
CA LEU A 364 27.01 -1.62 3.76
C LEU A 364 26.40 -3.01 3.90
N ALA A 365 26.51 -3.86 2.87
CA ALA A 365 26.04 -5.24 2.92
C ALA A 365 26.87 -6.06 3.90
N GLN A 366 28.19 -5.87 3.92
CA GLN A 366 29.11 -6.59 4.78
C GLN A 366 28.99 -6.13 6.24
N ASP A 367 28.77 -4.84 6.50
CA ASP A 367 28.42 -4.31 7.82
C ASP A 367 27.05 -4.83 8.28
N PHE A 368 26.08 -4.94 7.39
CA PHE A 368 24.79 -5.56 7.67
C PHE A 368 24.94 -7.06 8.04
N PHE A 369 25.73 -7.83 7.28
CA PHE A 369 26.03 -9.22 7.61
C PHE A 369 26.84 -9.39 8.91
N ASN A 370 27.81 -8.51 9.18
CA ASN A 370 28.59 -8.53 10.43
C ASN A 370 27.73 -8.18 11.65
N VAL A 371 26.77 -7.27 11.51
CA VAL A 371 25.77 -6.96 12.55
C VAL A 371 24.85 -8.17 12.79
N LEU A 372 24.46 -8.89 11.74
CA LEU A 372 23.69 -10.14 11.86
C LEU A 372 24.46 -11.26 12.55
N GLU A 373 25.80 -11.33 12.40
CA GLU A 373 26.64 -12.33 13.06
C GLU A 373 27.02 -11.99 14.51
N THR A 374 27.04 -10.71 14.89
CA THR A 374 27.49 -10.25 16.22
C THR A 374 26.36 -10.09 17.24
N ILE A 375 25.10 -10.09 16.81
CA ILE A 375 23.94 -10.11 17.71
C ILE A 375 23.62 -11.57 18.08
N PRO A 376 23.64 -11.96 19.37
CA PRO A 376 23.27 -13.31 19.76
C PRO A 376 21.79 -13.56 19.45
N PHE A 377 21.58 -14.36 18.42
CA PHE A 377 20.34 -14.78 17.79
C PHE A 377 19.43 -15.67 18.68
N LEU A 378 19.31 -15.36 19.97
CA LEU A 378 18.51 -16.13 20.94
C LEU A 378 17.10 -15.56 21.19
N HIS A 379 16.67 -14.54 20.44
CA HIS A 379 15.26 -14.06 20.46
C HIS A 379 14.63 -13.93 19.07
N LEU A 380 15.30 -14.40 18.00
CA LEU A 380 14.76 -14.45 16.63
C LEU A 380 14.29 -15.87 16.23
N GLN A 381 14.21 -16.80 17.18
CA GLN A 381 13.72 -18.17 16.98
C GLN A 381 12.48 -18.46 17.84
N ALA A 382 11.57 -17.51 17.92
CA ALA A 382 10.16 -17.76 18.25
C ALA A 382 9.32 -17.18 17.12
N GLU A 383 9.00 -18.05 16.15
CA GLU A 383 7.97 -17.85 15.12
C GLU A 383 8.15 -16.70 14.09
N GLY A 384 9.15 -16.86 13.21
CA GLY A 384 8.90 -16.71 11.77
C GLY A 384 8.63 -15.31 11.17
N GLU A 385 9.28 -14.25 11.66
CA GLU A 385 9.28 -12.95 10.97
C GLU A 385 10.53 -12.75 10.06
N GLN A 386 10.31 -12.23 8.84
CA GLN A 386 11.30 -11.49 8.05
C GLN A 386 10.75 -10.11 7.68
N CYS A 387 11.66 -9.14 7.75
CA CYS A 387 11.48 -7.68 7.86
C CYS A 387 10.85 -6.96 6.66
N LEU A 388 10.35 -5.76 6.97
CA LEU A 388 10.08 -4.62 6.08
C LEU A 388 11.19 -4.34 5.07
#